data_AF-A0AA43DH18-F1
#
_entry.id   AF-A0AA43DH18-F1
#
_cell.length_a   1.000
_cell.length_b   1.000
_cell.length_c   1.000
_cell.angle_alpha   90.00
_cell.angle_beta   90.00
_cell.angle_gamma   90.00
#
_symmetry.space_group_name_H-M   'P 1'
#
loop_
_entity.id
_entity.type
_entity.pdbx_description
1 polymer ?
#
loop_
_entity_poly.entity_id
_entity_poly.type
_entity_poly.pdbx_seq_one_letter_code
_entity_poly.pdbx_strand_id
1 'polypeptide(L)'
;MKCPQCLTENEATATKCSMCEQALSPSRGKAVRYMSFYAEYFSFRELVTPQLIKVVYFVGACFITAAGLLSILSPDALDEYGVGPIFTRLGGIAALVVGNLVWRLMCEGAILLFSLHELLVSIDTRAGLLVRQGKRIEP
;
A
#
# COMPACT_ATOMS: atom_id res chain seq x y z
N MET A 1 -7.10 -35.83 0.42
CA MET A 1 -5.91 -35.05 0.85
C MET A 1 -4.65 -35.91 0.77
N LYS A 2 -3.49 -35.33 0.42
CA LYS A 2 -2.21 -36.07 0.39
C LYS A 2 -1.51 -36.04 1.73
N CYS A 3 -0.98 -37.18 2.17
CA CYS A 3 -0.19 -37.27 3.38
C CYS A 3 1.18 -36.59 3.17
N PRO A 4 1.65 -35.71 4.07
CA PRO A 4 2.94 -35.02 3.91
C PRO A 4 4.15 -35.94 4.06
N GLN A 5 3.98 -37.14 4.62
CA GLN A 5 5.06 -38.10 4.85
C GLN A 5 5.20 -39.10 3.69
N CYS A 6 4.10 -39.72 3.24
CA CYS A 6 4.11 -40.80 2.25
C CYS A 6 3.41 -40.47 0.93
N LEU A 7 2.90 -39.24 0.77
CA LEU A 7 2.19 -38.73 -0.42
C LEU A 7 0.95 -39.52 -0.87
N THR A 8 0.50 -40.52 -0.11
CA THR A 8 -0.68 -41.32 -0.44
C THR A 8 -1.95 -40.47 -0.40
N GLU A 9 -2.85 -40.69 -1.36
CA GLU A 9 -4.16 -40.05 -1.40
C GLU A 9 -5.11 -40.72 -0.39
N ASN A 10 -5.66 -39.93 0.52
CA ASN A 10 -6.65 -40.35 1.51
C ASN A 10 -7.95 -39.55 1.34
N GLU A 11 -9.08 -40.12 1.75
CA GLU A 11 -10.38 -39.43 1.78
C GLU A 11 -10.31 -38.15 2.62
N ALA A 12 -11.13 -37.16 2.28
CA ALA A 12 -11.11 -35.85 2.93
C ALA A 12 -11.53 -35.88 4.42
N THR A 13 -12.18 -36.96 4.86
CA THR A 13 -12.65 -37.19 6.24
C THR A 13 -11.75 -38.13 7.05
N ALA A 14 -10.68 -38.67 6.44
CA ALA A 14 -9.78 -39.60 7.12
C ALA A 14 -8.95 -38.86 8.20
N THR A 15 -9.08 -39.29 9.46
CA THR A 15 -8.32 -38.74 10.60
C THR A 15 -6.91 -39.32 10.73
N LYS A 16 -6.60 -40.40 10.00
CA LYS A 16 -5.29 -41.06 9.95
C LYS A 16 -4.98 -41.50 8.53
N CYS A 17 -3.71 -41.49 8.16
CA CYS A 17 -3.28 -42.01 6.87
C CYS A 17 -3.36 -43.55 6.85
N SER A 18 -3.89 -44.10 5.76
CA SER A 18 -4.01 -45.56 5.57
C SER A 18 -2.67 -46.31 5.49
N MET A 19 -1.57 -45.62 5.13
CA MET A 19 -0.27 -46.24 4.89
C MET A 19 0.74 -46.05 6.02
N CYS A 20 0.73 -44.90 6.69
CA CYS A 20 1.72 -44.59 7.73
C CYS A 20 1.11 -44.27 9.10
N GLU A 21 -0.21 -44.42 9.25
CA GLU A 21 -1.01 -44.13 10.46
C GLU A 21 -0.86 -42.71 11.05
N GLN A 22 -0.13 -41.82 10.37
CA GLN A 22 0.06 -40.44 10.80
C GLN A 22 -1.29 -39.73 10.92
N ALA A 23 -1.50 -39.03 12.02
CA ALA A 23 -2.69 -38.22 12.24
C ALA A 23 -2.80 -37.13 11.16
N LEU A 24 -3.90 -37.17 10.41
CA LEU A 24 -4.25 -36.20 9.38
C LEU A 24 -5.15 -35.15 10.05
N SER A 25 -4.62 -33.95 10.28
CA SER A 25 -5.44 -32.86 10.77
C SER A 25 -6.26 -32.28 9.60
N PRO A 26 -7.60 -32.16 9.74
CA PRO A 26 -8.41 -31.51 8.71
C PRO A 26 -7.91 -30.07 8.56
N SER A 27 -7.57 -29.67 7.34
CA SER A 27 -7.22 -28.30 7.02
C SER A 27 -8.46 -27.44 7.26
N ARG A 28 -8.50 -26.79 8.43
CA ARG A 28 -9.55 -25.87 8.83
C ARG A 28 -9.52 -24.73 7.81
N GLY A 29 -10.45 -24.78 6.85
CA GLY A 29 -10.63 -23.71 5.88
C GLY A 29 -10.64 -22.38 6.60
N LYS A 30 -9.70 -21.49 6.24
CA LYS A 30 -9.61 -20.17 6.87
C LYS A 30 -10.93 -19.46 6.61
N ALA A 31 -11.72 -19.26 7.66
CA ALA A 31 -12.92 -18.44 7.58
C ALA A 31 -12.47 -17.03 7.19
N VAL A 32 -12.73 -16.64 5.95
CA VAL A 32 -12.48 -15.30 5.46
C VAL A 32 -13.44 -14.39 6.22
N ARG A 33 -12.92 -13.73 7.25
CA ARG A 33 -13.64 -12.74 8.02
C ARG A 33 -13.76 -11.51 7.12
N TYR A 34 -14.94 -11.29 6.55
CA TYR A 34 -15.27 -10.03 5.89
C TYR A 34 -15.31 -8.95 6.97
N MET A 35 -14.16 -8.35 7.24
CA MET A 35 -14.10 -7.16 8.07
C MET A 35 -14.61 -6.00 7.21
N SER A 36 -15.50 -5.20 7.79
CA SER A 36 -16.03 -4.00 7.14
C SER A 36 -14.87 -3.15 6.66
N PHE A 37 -14.91 -2.74 5.39
CA PHE A 37 -13.94 -1.88 4.72
C PHE A 37 -13.48 -0.72 5.62
N TYR A 38 -14.40 -0.06 6.32
CA TYR A 38 -14.07 1.08 7.18
C TYR A 38 -13.31 0.73 8.46
N ALA A 39 -13.44 -0.49 8.98
CA ALA A 39 -12.77 -0.93 10.22
C ALA A 39 -11.31 -1.37 9.98
N GLU A 40 -10.98 -1.87 8.79
CA GLU A 40 -9.58 -2.08 8.37
C GLU A 40 -8.89 -0.75 8.04
N TYR A 41 -9.60 0.21 7.44
CA TYR A 41 -9.05 1.51 7.02
C TYR A 41 -8.56 2.41 8.17
N PHE A 42 -9.14 2.32 9.36
CA PHE A 42 -8.72 3.08 10.54
C PHE A 42 -7.86 2.28 11.53
N SER A 43 -7.54 1.03 11.21
CA SER A 43 -6.51 0.29 11.92
C SER A 43 -5.15 0.85 11.49
N PHE A 44 -4.70 1.88 12.20
CA PHE A 44 -3.44 2.64 12.06
C PHE A 44 -2.14 1.77 12.10
N ARG A 45 -2.30 0.45 12.05
CA ARG A 45 -1.29 -0.60 12.15
C ARG A 45 -0.86 -1.14 10.78
N GLU A 46 -1.63 -0.90 9.74
CA GLU A 46 -1.22 -1.13 8.36
C GLU A 46 -0.75 0.22 7.81
N LEU A 47 0.55 0.32 7.54
CA LEU A 47 1.20 1.52 6.98
C LEU A 47 0.28 2.13 5.92
N VAL A 48 0.00 3.43 6.02
CA VAL A 48 -0.82 4.22 5.07
C VAL A 48 -0.62 3.66 3.67
N THR A 49 -1.57 2.85 3.22
CA THR A 49 -1.34 1.97 2.08
C THR A 49 -1.03 2.83 0.86
N PRO A 50 -0.09 2.44 -0.03
CA PRO A 50 0.19 3.18 -1.26
C PRO A 50 -1.05 3.43 -2.12
N GLN A 51 -2.12 2.64 -1.93
CA GLN A 51 -3.42 2.86 -2.55
C GLN A 51 -4.14 4.13 -2.04
N LEU A 52 -4.09 4.43 -0.75
CA LEU A 52 -4.72 5.65 -0.20
C LEU A 52 -4.00 6.90 -0.72
N ILE A 53 -2.67 6.86 -0.82
CA ILE A 53 -1.87 7.98 -1.34
C ILE A 53 -2.19 8.25 -2.81
N LYS A 54 -2.52 7.22 -3.62
CA LYS A 54 -2.97 7.43 -5.01
C LYS A 54 -4.29 8.19 -5.08
N VAL A 55 -5.24 7.92 -4.18
CA VAL A 55 -6.51 8.66 -4.11
C VAL A 55 -6.25 10.11 -3.72
N VAL A 56 -5.43 10.33 -2.68
CA VAL A 56 -5.03 11.67 -2.23
C VAL A 56 -4.30 12.42 -3.36
N TYR A 57 -3.43 11.75 -4.10
CA TYR A 57 -2.72 12.33 -5.24
C TYR A 57 -3.71 12.88 -6.27
N PHE A 58 -4.70 12.09 -6.67
CA PHE A 58 -5.71 12.51 -7.65
C PHE A 58 -6.55 13.69 -7.12
N VAL A 59 -7.05 13.60 -5.89
CA VAL A 59 -7.88 14.65 -5.28
C VAL A 59 -7.08 15.96 -5.15
N GLY A 60 -5.84 15.89 -4.66
CA GLY A 60 -4.98 17.07 -4.53
C GLY A 60 -4.59 17.67 -5.87
N ALA A 61 -4.29 16.85 -6.88
CA ALA A 61 -4.01 17.34 -8.23
C ALA A 61 -5.23 18.05 -8.84
N CYS A 62 -6.43 17.48 -8.68
CA CYS A 62 -7.67 18.15 -9.08
C CYS A 62 -7.89 19.47 -8.35
N PHE A 63 -7.63 19.52 -7.05
CA PHE A 63 -7.79 20.73 -6.25
C PHE A 63 -6.80 21.83 -6.65
N ILE A 64 -5.51 21.51 -6.79
CA ILE A 64 -4.48 22.46 -7.24
C ILE A 64 -4.80 22.98 -8.64
N THR A 65 -5.26 22.07 -9.52
CA THR A 65 -5.62 22.44 -10.89
C THR A 65 -6.83 23.35 -10.93
N ALA A 66 -7.87 23.05 -10.14
CA ALA A 66 -9.06 23.90 -10.02
C ALA A 66 -8.71 25.27 -9.43
N ALA A 67 -7.92 25.30 -8.35
CA ALA A 67 -7.48 26.54 -7.70
C ALA A 67 -6.67 27.43 -8.67
N GLY A 68 -5.67 26.85 -9.36
CA GLY A 68 -4.86 27.58 -10.33
C GLY A 68 -5.69 28.09 -11.52
N LEU A 69 -6.66 27.32 -11.99
CA LEU A 69 -7.56 27.73 -13.07
C LEU A 69 -8.50 28.87 -12.64
N LEU A 70 -9.04 28.80 -11.42
CA LEU A 70 -9.86 29.87 -10.84
C LEU A 70 -9.07 31.17 -10.67
N SER A 71 -7.80 31.10 -10.26
CA SER A 71 -6.92 32.28 -10.17
C SER A 71 -6.66 32.94 -11.53
N ILE A 72 -6.75 32.18 -12.63
CA ILE A 72 -6.56 32.72 -13.99
C ILE A 72 -7.87 33.31 -14.53
N LEU A 73 -8.98 32.58 -14.41
CA LEU A 73 -10.29 32.95 -14.96
C LEU A 73 -10.97 34.07 -14.19
N SER A 74 -10.85 34.06 -12.87
CA SER A 74 -11.50 35.00 -11.96
C SER A 74 -10.49 35.51 -10.93
N PRO A 75 -9.56 36.40 -11.33
CA PRO A 75 -8.53 36.91 -10.42
C PRO A 75 -9.15 37.64 -9.22
N ASP A 76 -10.27 38.34 -9.41
CA ASP A 76 -10.96 39.11 -8.35
C ASP A 76 -11.57 38.22 -7.26
N ALA A 77 -11.86 36.94 -7.57
CA ALA A 77 -12.42 36.00 -6.60
C ALA A 77 -11.39 35.51 -5.56
N LEU A 78 -10.09 35.64 -5.88
CA LEU A 78 -8.98 35.14 -5.06
C LEU A 78 -7.94 36.23 -4.75
N ASP A 79 -8.18 37.49 -5.11
CA ASP A 79 -7.30 38.63 -4.79
C ASP A 79 -7.51 39.09 -3.33
N GLU A 80 -7.32 38.18 -2.38
CA GLU A 80 -7.42 38.48 -0.94
C GLU A 80 -6.31 39.46 -0.49
N TYR A 81 -5.20 39.50 -1.22
CA TYR A 81 -4.01 40.31 -0.90
C TYR A 81 -3.91 41.62 -1.68
N GLY A 82 -4.84 41.93 -2.59
CA GLY A 82 -4.85 43.18 -3.35
C GLY A 82 -3.58 43.40 -4.21
N VAL A 83 -2.94 42.32 -4.64
CA VAL A 83 -1.64 42.34 -5.34
C VAL A 83 -1.81 42.71 -6.82
N GLY A 84 -3.06 42.83 -7.26
CA GLY A 84 -3.44 43.20 -8.60
C GLY A 84 -3.57 41.99 -9.54
N PRO A 85 -4.39 42.14 -10.61
CA PRO A 85 -4.84 41.03 -11.46
C PRO A 85 -3.74 40.35 -12.29
N ILE A 86 -2.57 40.99 -12.42
CA ILE A 86 -1.43 40.45 -13.17
C ILE A 86 -0.66 39.44 -12.30
N PHE A 87 -0.39 39.78 -11.04
CA PHE A 87 0.33 38.91 -10.11
C PHE A 87 -0.50 37.68 -9.72
N THR A 88 -1.81 37.84 -9.52
CA THR A 88 -2.71 36.71 -9.22
C THR A 88 -2.79 35.70 -10.37
N ARG A 89 -2.86 36.18 -11.62
CA ARG A 89 -2.81 35.30 -12.81
C ARG A 89 -1.48 34.57 -12.95
N LEU A 90 -0.37 35.28 -12.75
CA LEU A 90 0.97 34.66 -12.81
C LEU A 90 1.15 33.63 -11.70
N GLY A 91 0.63 33.91 -10.50
CA GLY A 91 0.57 32.97 -9.37
C GLY A 91 -0.28 31.74 -9.68
N GLY A 92 -1.42 31.89 -10.35
CA GLY A 92 -2.26 30.78 -10.82
C GLY A 92 -1.53 29.85 -11.79
N ILE A 93 -0.83 30.42 -12.78
CA ILE A 93 0.00 29.64 -13.73
C ILE A 93 1.14 28.92 -12.99
N ALA A 94 1.81 29.62 -12.07
CA ALA A 94 2.86 29.02 -11.26
C ALA A 94 2.32 27.88 -10.38
N ALA A 95 1.14 28.03 -9.79
CA ALA A 95 0.48 26.97 -9.02
C ALA A 95 0.10 25.77 -9.89
N LEU A 96 -0.36 25.98 -11.12
CA LEU A 96 -0.66 24.89 -12.06
C LEU A 96 0.58 24.07 -12.40
N VAL A 97 1.73 24.71 -12.62
CA VAL A 97 2.96 24.02 -13.03
C VAL A 97 3.75 23.55 -11.82
N VAL A 98 4.19 24.48 -10.98
CA VAL A 98 5.04 24.21 -9.81
C VAL A 98 4.25 23.50 -8.73
N GLY A 99 3.00 23.91 -8.47
CA GLY A 99 2.16 23.28 -7.46
C GLY A 99 1.87 21.81 -7.77
N ASN A 100 1.47 21.47 -9.01
CA ASN A 100 1.30 20.07 -9.40
C ASN A 100 2.63 19.29 -9.37
N LEU A 101 3.75 19.90 -9.80
CA LEU A 101 5.05 19.24 -9.77
C LEU A 101 5.48 18.89 -8.35
N VAL A 102 5.40 19.85 -7.42
CA VAL A 102 5.72 19.64 -6.01
C VAL A 102 4.77 18.62 -5.39
N TRP A 103 3.47 18.70 -5.68
CA TRP A 103 2.49 17.74 -5.20
C TRP A 103 2.81 16.31 -5.66
N ARG A 104 3.19 16.15 -6.93
CA ARG A 104 3.62 14.86 -7.48
C ARG A 104 4.86 14.33 -6.76
N LEU A 105 5.87 15.16 -6.57
CA LEU A 105 7.10 14.76 -5.87
C LEU A 105 6.82 14.34 -4.42
N MET A 106 5.97 15.06 -3.71
CA MET A 106 5.60 14.74 -2.32
C MET A 106 4.81 13.42 -2.24
N CYS A 107 3.83 13.22 -3.12
CA CYS A 107 3.04 11.99 -3.14
C CYS A 107 3.86 10.77 -3.58
N GLU A 108 4.69 10.93 -4.61
CA GLU A 108 5.59 9.87 -5.10
C GLU A 108 6.66 9.53 -4.07
N GLY A 109 7.22 10.54 -3.40
CA GLY A 109 8.14 10.36 -2.28
C GLY A 109 7.52 9.58 -1.13
N ALA A 110 6.29 9.90 -0.73
CA ALA A 110 5.58 9.15 0.31
C ALA A 110 5.40 7.67 -0.08
N ILE A 111 4.94 7.38 -1.30
CA ILE A 111 4.78 6.00 -1.80
C ILE A 111 6.12 5.26 -1.84
N LEU A 112 7.18 5.91 -2.30
CA LEU A 112 8.51 5.34 -2.38
C LEU A 112 9.07 4.98 -1.00
N LEU A 113 8.86 5.83 0.02
CA LEU A 113 9.28 5.54 1.39
C LEU A 113 8.61 4.28 1.94
N PHE A 114 7.30 4.11 1.70
CA PHE A 114 6.58 2.90 2.09
C PHE A 114 7.11 1.66 1.36
N SER A 115 7.34 1.78 0.04
CA SER A 115 7.87 0.68 -0.77
C SER A 115 9.28 0.27 -0.34
N LEU A 116 10.11 1.24 0.04
CA LEU A 116 11.46 1.01 0.53
C LEU A 116 11.45 0.27 1.87
N HIS A 117 10.56 0.67 2.79
CA HIS A 117 10.40 -0.01 4.08
C HIS A 117 10.00 -1.49 3.90
N GLU A 118 9.03 -1.79 3.02
CA GLU A 118 8.66 -3.18 2.71
C GLU A 118 9.82 -3.99 2.12
N LEU A 119 10.59 -3.38 1.22
CA LEU A 119 11.76 -4.02 0.63
C LEU A 119 12.81 -4.36 1.69
N LEU A 120 13.11 -3.43 2.60
CA LEU A 120 14.05 -3.64 3.71
C LEU A 120 13.63 -4.79 4.62
N VAL A 121 12.36 -4.84 5.04
CA VAL A 121 11.83 -5.95 5.85
C VAL A 121 11.92 -7.28 5.12
N SER A 122 11.68 -7.29 3.80
CA SER A 122 11.79 -8.50 2.97
C SER A 122 13.24 -9.02 2.88
N ILE A 123 14.22 -8.11 2.81
CA ILE A 123 15.64 -8.46 2.76
C ILE A 123 16.09 -9.02 4.10
N ASP A 124 15.73 -8.39 5.22
CA ASP A 124 16.04 -8.86 6.58
C ASP A 124 15.48 -10.28 6.82
N THR A 125 14.23 -10.51 6.42
CA THR A 125 13.58 -11.82 6.53
C THR A 125 14.33 -12.89 5.71
N ARG A 126 14.72 -12.58 4.47
CA ARG A 126 15.49 -13.50 3.61
C ARG A 126 16.89 -13.75 4.15
N ALA A 127 17.56 -12.73 4.67
CA ALA A 127 18.88 -12.85 5.29
C ALA A 127 18.82 -13.80 6.51
N GLY A 128 17.80 -13.67 7.37
CA GLY A 128 17.58 -14.58 8.50
C GLY A 128 17.33 -16.03 8.09
N LEU A 129 16.64 -16.26 6.97
CA LEU A 129 16.45 -17.61 6.41
C LEU A 129 17.76 -18.20 5.91
N LEU A 130 18.60 -17.42 5.22
CA LEU A 130 19.91 -17.90 4.75
C LEU A 130 20.85 -18.25 5.90
N VAL A 131 20.88 -17.45 6.97
CA VAL A 131 21.66 -17.75 8.19
C VAL A 131 21.17 -19.06 8.84
N ARG A 132 19.85 -19.28 8.92
CA ARG A 132 19.28 -20.54 9.43
C ARG A 132 19.62 -21.75 8.56
N GLN A 133 19.63 -21.61 7.24
CA GLN A 133 20.01 -22.69 6.33
C GLN A 133 21.50 -23.03 6.48
N GLY A 134 22.38 -22.02 6.59
CA GLY A 134 23.81 -22.22 6.85
C GLY A 134 24.05 -23.01 8.14
N LYS A 135 23.39 -22.63 9.24
CA LYS A 135 23.49 -23.33 10.54
C LYS A 135 22.99 -24.77 10.51
N ARG A 136 22.15 -25.15 9.55
CA ARG A 136 21.60 -26.51 9.43
C ARG A 136 22.45 -27.45 8.57
N ILE A 137 23.52 -26.93 7.95
CA ILE A 137 24.45 -27.69 7.09
C ILE A 137 25.71 -28.11 7.87
N GLU A 138 25.98 -27.51 9.03
CA GLU A 138 27.02 -28.01 9.95
C GLU A 138 26.47 -29.22 10.75
N PRO A 139 27.10 -30.42 10.64
CA PRO A 139 26.66 -31.65 11.30
C PRO A 139 26.97 -31.71 12.80
#